data_AF-A0A2V6WBG8-F1
#
_entry.id   AF-A0A2V6WBG8-F1
#
_cell.length_a   1.000
_cell.length_b   1.000
_cell.length_c   1.000
_cell.angle_alpha   90.00
_cell.angle_beta   90.00
_cell.angle_gamma   90.00
#
_symmetry.space_group_name_H-M   'P 1'
#
loop_
_entity.id
_entity.type
_entity.pdbx_description
1 polymer ?
#
loop_
_entity_poly.entity_id
_entity_poly.type
_entity_poly.pdbx_seq_one_letter_code
_entity_poly.pdbx_strand_id
1 'polypeptide(L)' 'MSHRSRLSGVRVLVVDDARYVLDVVTDMLQCNGANVTAVDSAEEALDILQRERPDVLLSNLSMPGCPARRLLVVVL' A
#
# COMPACT_ATOMS: atom_id res chain seq x y z
N MET A 1 2.05 8.13 -27.77
CA MET A 1 2.55 8.69 -26.50
C MET A 1 3.01 7.52 -25.64
N SER A 2 4.29 7.46 -25.28
CA SER A 2 4.81 6.33 -24.48
C SER A 2 4.32 6.50 -23.03
N HIS A 3 3.37 5.67 -22.58
CA HIS A 3 3.05 5.53 -21.16
C HIS A 3 4.26 4.87 -20.51
N ARG A 4 5.23 5.68 -20.07
CA ARG A 4 6.29 5.18 -19.20
C ARG A 4 5.60 4.66 -17.94
N SER A 5 5.70 3.36 -17.71
CA SER A 5 5.27 2.71 -16.48
C SER A 5 6.18 3.20 -15.36
N ARG A 6 5.81 4.33 -14.74
CA ARG A 6 6.67 5.11 -13.82
C ARG A 6 7.01 4.36 -12.53
N LEU A 7 6.20 3.36 -12.20
CA LEU A 7 6.35 2.55 -10.98
C LEU A 7 6.79 1.12 -11.29
N SER A 8 7.27 0.83 -12.51
CA SER A 8 7.71 -0.51 -12.90
C SER A 8 8.70 -1.09 -11.88
N GLY A 9 8.31 -2.19 -11.24
CA GLY A 9 9.12 -2.91 -10.25
C GLY A 9 9.08 -2.33 -8.83
N VAL A 10 8.40 -1.21 -8.59
CA VAL A 10 8.17 -0.66 -7.25
C VAL A 10 7.17 -1.54 -6.52
N ARG A 11 7.53 -2.02 -5.33
CA ARG A 11 6.66 -2.82 -4.46
C ARG A 11 5.94 -1.92 -3.47
N VAL A 12 4.62 -1.90 -3.53
CA VAL A 12 3.78 -1.05 -2.67
C VAL A 12 2.93 -1.94 -1.77
N LEU A 13 2.96 -1.66 -0.47
CA LEU A 13 2.02 -2.22 0.50
C LEU A 13 0.93 -1.17 0.77
N VAL A 14 -0.33 -1.51 0.53
CA VAL A 14 -1.50 -0.64 0.78
C VAL A 14 -2.31 -1.22 1.94
N VAL A 15 -2.68 -0.35 2.89
CA VAL A 15 -3.38 -0.74 4.12
C VAL A 15 -4.59 0.17 4.32
N ASP A 16 -5.80 -0.35 4.18
CA ASP A 16 -7.05 0.40 4.36
C ASP A 16 -8.20 -0.55 4.71
N ASP A 17 -9.01 -0.22 5.72
CA ASP A 17 -10.17 -1.02 6.14
C ASP A 17 -11.33 -0.95 5.14
N ALA A 18 -11.32 0.03 4.24
CA ALA A 18 -12.29 0.17 3.16
C ALA A 18 -11.84 -0.60 1.90
N ARG A 19 -12.42 -1.77 1.66
CA ARG A 19 -12.14 -2.61 0.46
C ARG A 19 -12.23 -1.86 -0.87
N TYR A 20 -13.21 -0.97 -1.04
CA TYR A 20 -13.33 -0.16 -2.24
C TYR A 20 -12.10 0.74 -2.47
N VAL A 21 -11.49 1.26 -1.41
CA VAL A 21 -10.24 2.04 -1.52
C VAL A 21 -9.09 1.15 -1.94
N LEU A 22 -8.97 -0.05 -1.34
CA LEU A 22 -7.95 -1.03 -1.73
C LEU A 22 -8.05 -1.38 -3.22
N ASP A 23 -9.24 -1.65 -3.74
CA ASP A 23 -9.47 -2.00 -5.14
C ASP A 23 -9.02 -0.87 -6.07
N VAL A 24 -9.53 0.36 -5.84
CA VAL A 24 -9.22 1.52 -6.69
C VAL A 24 -7.73 1.86 -6.66
N VAL A 25 -7.11 1.87 -5.47
CA VAL A 25 -5.70 2.22 -5.32
C VAL A 25 -4.79 1.15 -5.93
N THR A 26 -5.13 -0.14 -5.74
CA THR A 26 -4.40 -1.26 -6.33
C THR A 26 -4.42 -1.17 -7.85
N ASP A 27 -5.61 -1.00 -8.44
CA ASP A 27 -5.77 -0.86 -9.88
C ASP A 27 -4.95 0.30 -10.43
N MET A 28 -5.01 1.47 -9.78
CA MET A 28 -4.26 2.66 -10.21
C MET A 28 -2.75 2.44 -10.18
N LEU A 29 -2.23 1.85 -9.10
CA LEU A 29 -0.79 1.60 -8.93
C LEU A 29 -0.29 0.52 -9.90
N GLN A 30 -1.03 -0.58 -10.06
CA GLN A 30 -0.71 -1.65 -11.00
C GLN A 30 -0.76 -1.18 -12.45
N CYS A 31 -1.75 -0.35 -12.83
CA CYS A 31 -1.79 0.29 -14.15
C CYS A 31 -0.55 1.15 -14.44
N ASN A 32 0.14 1.64 -13.39
CA ASN A 32 1.39 2.39 -13.50
C ASN A 32 2.66 1.54 -13.34
N GLY A 33 2.52 0.21 -13.22
CA GLY A 33 3.61 -0.78 -13.20
C GLY A 33 4.05 -1.24 -11.82
N ALA A 34 3.40 -0.80 -10.75
CA ALA A 34 3.76 -1.21 -9.40
C ALA A 34 3.33 -2.67 -9.12
N ASN A 35 4.09 -3.34 -8.28
CA ASN A 35 3.72 -4.60 -7.66
C ASN A 35 3.03 -4.28 -6.33
N VAL A 36 1.72 -4.45 -6.25
CA VAL A 36 0.92 -4.02 -5.10
C VAL A 36 0.50 -5.21 -4.26
N THR A 37 0.69 -5.12 -2.95
CA THR A 37 0.05 -5.97 -1.94
C THR A 37 -0.92 -5.10 -1.14
N ALA A 38 -2.17 -5.51 -1.05
CA ALA A 38 -3.23 -4.76 -0.38
C ALA A 38 -3.81 -5.59 0.77
N VAL A 39 -3.95 -4.98 1.94
CA VAL A 39 -4.45 -5.63 3.17
C VAL A 39 -5.42 -4.71 3.89
N ASP A 40 -6.42 -5.29 4.57
CA ASP A 40 -7.49 -4.53 5.23
C ASP A 40 -7.27 -4.32 6.74
N SER A 41 -6.12 -4.75 7.25
CA SER A 41 -5.78 -4.65 8.67
C SER A 41 -4.33 -4.25 8.93
N ALA A 42 -4.11 -3.61 10.07
CA ALA A 42 -2.78 -3.23 10.53
C ALA A 42 -1.94 -4.45 10.92
N GLU A 43 -2.59 -5.48 11.45
CA GLU A 43 -1.98 -6.75 11.88
C GLU A 43 -1.36 -7.47 10.68
N GLU A 44 -2.12 -7.63 9.59
CA GLU A 44 -1.61 -8.27 8.37
C GLU A 44 -0.48 -7.46 7.73
N ALA A 45 -0.60 -6.11 7.74
CA ALA A 45 0.46 -5.24 7.26
C ALA A 45 1.77 -5.42 8.06
N LEU A 46 1.67 -5.54 9.39
CA LEU A 46 2.84 -5.77 10.25
C LEU A 46 3.47 -7.14 10.01
N ASP A 47 2.67 -8.19 9.80
CA ASP A 47 3.16 -9.53 9.48
C ASP A 47 3.92 -9.54 8.14
N ILE A 48 3.43 -8.80 7.14
CA ILE A 48 4.12 -8.62 5.86
C ILE A 48 5.43 -7.85 6.06
N LEU A 49 5.41 -6.72 6.78
CA LEU A 49 6.60 -5.89 7.01
C LEU A 49 7.71 -6.61 7.79
N GLN A 50 7.39 -7.67 8.54
CA GLN A 50 8.41 -8.52 9.18
C GLN A 50 9.14 -9.44 8.21
N ARG A 51 8.49 -9.82 7.11
CA ARG A 51 8.97 -10.83 6.14
C ARG A 51 9.48 -10.18 4.84
N GLU A 52 8.90 -9.05 4.50
CA GLU A 52 9.10 -8.34 3.25
C GLU A 52 9.50 -6.89 3.51
N ARG A 53 10.16 -6.29 2.52
CA ARG A 53 10.51 -4.87 2.54
C ARG A 53 9.89 -4.21 1.32
N PRO A 54 8.63 -3.75 1.39
CA PRO A 54 8.07 -2.93 0.32
C PRO A 54 8.88 -1.65 0.18
N ASP A 55 8.88 -1.09 -1.02
CA ASP A 55 9.57 0.16 -1.31
C ASP A 55 8.74 1.37 -0.83
N VAL A 56 7.41 1.21 -0.80
CA VAL A 56 6.44 2.20 -0.32
C VAL A 56 5.36 1.54 0.52
N LEU A 57 4.97 2.17 1.64
CA LEU A 57 3.79 1.83 2.43
C LEU A 57 2.76 2.96 2.30
N LEU A 58 1.54 2.63 1.89
CA LEU A 58 0.41 3.55 1.84
C LEU A 58 -0.64 3.07 2.85
N SER A 59 -0.85 3.83 3.92
CA SER A 59 -1.75 3.41 5.01
C SER A 59 -2.81 4.46 5.31
N ASN A 60 -4.05 4.02 5.47
CA ASN A 60 -5.13 4.82 6.03
C ASN A 60 -4.93 5.02 7.54
N LEU A 61 -4.72 6.26 7.94
CA LEU A 61 -4.46 6.63 9.34
C LEU A 61 -5.74 6.74 10.18
N SER A 62 -6.91 6.64 9.55
CA SER A 62 -8.21 6.83 10.22
C SER A 62 -8.90 5.53 10.63
N MET A 63 -8.23 4.37 10.48
CA MET A 63 -8.80 3.07 10.82
C MET A 63 -9.10 2.96 12.33
N PRO A 64 -10.34 2.60 12.74
CA PRO A 64 -10.70 2.42 14.13
C PRO A 64 -9.92 1.25 14.75
N GLY A 65 -9.27 1.49 15.89
CA GLY A 65 -8.45 0.49 16.59
C GLY A 65 -6.95 0.54 16.27
N CYS A 66 -6.54 1.26 15.22
CA CYS A 66 -5.13 1.48 14.93
C CYS A 66 -4.65 2.82 15.52
N PRO A 67 -3.69 2.86 16.46
CA PRO A 67 -3.06 4.13 16.81
C PRO A 67 -2.27 4.60 15.59
N ALA A 68 -2.78 5.62 14.88
CA ALA A 68 -2.26 6.25 13.66
C ALA A 68 -0.73 6.51 13.60
N ARG A 69 -0.06 6.42 14.74
CA ARG A 69 1.37 6.63 15.00
C ARG A 69 2.24 5.43 14.60
N ARG A 70 1.67 4.25 14.36
CA ARG A 70 2.43 2.99 14.17
C ARG A 70 2.72 2.60 12.71
N LEU A 71 1.99 3.17 11.74
CA LEU A 71 2.05 2.80 10.32
C LEU A 71 2.46 3.96 9.38
N LEU A 72 3.12 5.00 9.89
CA LEU A 72 3.55 6.11 9.05
C LEU A 72 4.97 5.90 8.50
N VAL A 73 5.09 5.59 7.21
CA VAL A 73 6.20 6.05 6.35
C VAL A 73 5.66 6.34 4.93
N VAL A 74 5.67 7.62 4.54
CA VAL A 74 5.52 8.09 3.16
C VAL A 74 6.90 8.13 2.51
N VAL A 75 7.08 7.53 1.32
CA VAL A 75 8.21 7.88 0.44
C VAL A 75 7.75 8.00 -1.01
N LEU A 76 7.97 9.23 -1.52
CA LEU A 76 7.73 9.86 -2.83
C LEU A 76 6.30 10.30 -3.16
#